data_AF-F0ZII0-F1
#
_entry.id   AF-F0ZII0-F1
#
_cell.length_a   1.000
_cell.length_b   1.000
_cell.length_c   1.000
_cell.angle_alpha   90.00
_cell.angle_beta   90.00
_cell.angle_gamma   90.00
#
_symmetry.space_group_name_H-M   'P 1'
#
loop_
_entity.id
_entity.type
_entity.pdbx_description
1 polymer ?
#
loop_
_entity_poly.entity_id
_entity_poly.type
_entity_poly.pdbx_seq_one_letter_code
_entity_poly.pdbx_strand_id
1 'polypeptide(L)'
;MSFKKSILFWVDGVLNNTYNEKELYDSLELKTLDTIVSEGCVGQLLYSNNENQEKYTENELKELLGFNINETLTESLFKEKYMNLKIKFISNVEKELNIFENSVILKELNQEFFEKEIKECSEDMIIVHYQCKSNQLKERREHLVNLDSFLSNSILSPSIPNDYYLLNIIIGYNETTINVPLTEQQQSNITPQWFSQPPKSFNFLNSNIINPRMTSPLFTIEYNPTMTRKDYSCSFKESEFIKGSNGKILLIQHFREVAFKLGKVPKYGA
;
A
#
# COMPACT_ATOMS: atom_id res chain seq x y z
N MET A 1 -10.93 12.05 15.97
CA MET A 1 -11.60 10.76 15.69
C MET A 1 -10.53 9.78 15.23
N SER A 2 -10.47 8.57 15.80
CA SER A 2 -9.54 7.51 15.39
C SER A 2 -10.32 6.38 14.74
N PHE A 3 -9.80 5.78 13.68
CA PHE A 3 -10.40 4.59 13.08
C PHE A 3 -10.38 3.44 14.09
N LYS A 4 -11.38 2.56 14.04
CA LYS A 4 -11.41 1.38 14.92
C LYS A 4 -10.60 0.23 14.36
N LYS A 5 -10.54 0.10 13.03
CA LYS A 5 -9.74 -0.91 12.34
C LYS A 5 -9.13 -0.37 11.05
N SER A 6 -8.07 -1.02 10.59
CA SER A 6 -7.50 -0.80 9.26
C SER A 6 -7.37 -2.11 8.50
N ILE A 7 -7.60 -2.07 7.19
CA ILE A 7 -7.31 -3.18 6.30
C ILE A 7 -6.32 -2.67 5.25
N LEU A 8 -5.17 -3.35 5.16
CA LEU A 8 -4.13 -3.05 4.19
C LEU A 8 -4.04 -4.21 3.21
N PHE A 9 -4.47 -4.00 1.98
CA PHE A 9 -4.19 -4.91 0.87
C PHE A 9 -2.86 -4.54 0.26
N TRP A 10 -1.96 -5.51 0.13
CA TRP A 10 -0.74 -5.39 -0.63
C TRP A 10 -0.79 -6.41 -1.76
N VAL A 11 -1.01 -5.94 -2.98
CA VAL A 11 -1.07 -6.79 -4.17
C VAL A 11 0.25 -6.64 -4.92
N ASP A 12 1.18 -7.53 -4.60
CA ASP A 12 2.53 -7.51 -5.14
C ASP A 12 2.57 -8.14 -6.53
N GLY A 13 3.30 -7.47 -7.43
CA GLY A 13 3.58 -7.99 -8.75
C GLY A 13 2.41 -7.96 -9.73
N VAL A 14 1.37 -7.15 -9.52
CA VAL A 14 0.26 -6.98 -10.49
C VAL A 14 0.71 -6.16 -11.69
N LEU A 15 1.48 -5.11 -11.46
CA LEU A 15 2.07 -4.29 -12.52
C LEU A 15 3.35 -4.97 -13.05
N ASN A 16 3.68 -4.74 -14.32
CA ASN A 16 4.86 -5.31 -14.99
C ASN A 16 5.18 -4.54 -16.27
N ASN A 17 6.45 -4.42 -16.62
CA ASN A 17 6.95 -3.84 -17.87
C ASN A 17 6.59 -4.63 -19.15
N THR A 18 6.19 -5.89 -19.01
CA THR A 18 5.90 -6.79 -20.13
C THR A 18 4.58 -6.44 -20.82
N TYR A 19 3.60 -5.95 -20.05
CA TYR A 19 2.28 -5.61 -20.56
C TYR A 19 2.03 -4.13 -20.35
N ASN A 20 1.46 -3.47 -21.34
CA ASN A 20 1.06 -2.08 -21.17
C ASN A 20 -0.26 -1.99 -20.38
N GLU A 21 -0.57 -0.79 -19.88
CA GLU A 21 -1.80 -0.52 -19.14
C GLU A 21 -3.05 -1.01 -19.89
N LYS A 22 -3.12 -0.78 -21.21
CA LYS A 22 -4.26 -1.20 -22.00
C LYS A 22 -4.44 -2.71 -21.94
N GLU A 23 -3.41 -3.52 -22.07
CA GLU A 23 -3.52 -4.98 -21.98
C GLU A 23 -3.97 -5.47 -20.60
N LEU A 24 -3.48 -4.84 -19.53
CA LEU A 24 -3.85 -5.21 -18.16
C LEU A 24 -5.32 -4.88 -17.87
N TYR A 25 -5.80 -3.70 -18.26
CA TYR A 25 -7.12 -3.20 -17.89
C TYR A 25 -8.19 -3.30 -18.99
N ASP A 26 -7.84 -3.71 -20.22
CA ASP A 26 -8.80 -3.84 -21.31
C ASP A 26 -9.97 -4.71 -20.86
N SER A 27 -11.22 -4.29 -21.13
CA SER A 27 -12.43 -5.05 -20.81
C SER A 27 -12.63 -5.47 -19.33
N LEU A 28 -11.82 -4.98 -18.38
CA LEU A 28 -12.06 -5.18 -16.94
C LEU A 28 -13.02 -4.11 -16.40
N GLU A 29 -14.10 -4.56 -15.76
CA GLU A 29 -15.01 -3.68 -15.01
C GLU A 29 -14.65 -3.70 -13.51
N LEU A 30 -13.73 -2.84 -13.10
CA LEU A 30 -13.27 -2.73 -11.71
C LEU A 30 -14.02 -1.63 -10.96
N LYS A 31 -15.36 -1.71 -10.93
CA LYS A 31 -16.24 -0.61 -10.47
C LYS A 31 -15.96 -0.20 -9.02
N THR A 32 -15.64 -1.15 -8.17
CA THR A 32 -15.41 -0.90 -6.74
C THR A 32 -14.06 -0.23 -6.53
N LEU A 33 -13.03 -0.75 -7.18
CA LEU A 33 -11.69 -0.17 -7.16
C LEU A 33 -11.66 1.22 -7.81
N ASP A 34 -12.40 1.42 -8.91
CA ASP A 34 -12.61 2.73 -9.53
C ASP A 34 -13.25 3.71 -8.54
N THR A 35 -14.29 3.27 -7.82
CA THR A 35 -14.94 4.09 -6.78
C THR A 35 -13.96 4.46 -5.68
N ILE A 36 -13.23 3.49 -5.15
CA ILE A 36 -12.21 3.67 -4.11
C ILE A 36 -11.13 4.68 -4.54
N VAL A 37 -10.66 4.62 -5.79
CA VAL A 37 -9.69 5.60 -6.30
C VAL A 37 -10.34 6.97 -6.46
N SER A 38 -11.55 7.00 -7.03
CA SER A 38 -12.26 8.25 -7.29
C SER A 38 -12.69 9.00 -6.03
N GLU A 39 -12.84 8.32 -4.91
CA GLU A 39 -13.22 8.91 -3.62
C GLU A 39 -12.05 8.94 -2.62
N GLY A 40 -10.97 8.24 -2.93
CA GLY A 40 -9.78 8.12 -2.11
C GLY A 40 -8.66 9.08 -2.50
N CYS A 41 -7.49 8.77 -1.95
CA CYS A 41 -6.27 9.54 -2.14
C CYS A 41 -5.17 8.60 -2.64
N VAL A 42 -4.45 8.99 -3.70
CA VAL A 42 -3.44 8.14 -4.34
C VAL A 42 -2.05 8.74 -4.18
N GLY A 43 -1.09 7.91 -3.77
CA GLY A 43 0.30 8.29 -3.54
C GLY A 43 1.31 7.26 -4.03
N GLN A 44 2.58 7.67 -4.06
CA GLN A 44 3.72 6.81 -4.42
C GLN A 44 4.54 6.49 -3.16
N LEU A 45 4.91 5.21 -2.97
CA LEU A 45 5.68 4.75 -1.82
C LEU A 45 7.16 4.59 -2.17
N LEU A 46 8.03 5.52 -1.78
CA LEU A 46 9.44 5.50 -2.12
C LEU A 46 10.24 4.58 -1.18
N TYR A 47 11.16 3.79 -1.73
CA TYR A 47 12.14 3.09 -0.89
C TYR A 47 13.10 4.07 -0.24
N SER A 48 13.49 3.75 1.00
CA SER A 48 14.43 4.55 1.78
C SER A 48 15.84 4.55 1.17
N ASN A 49 16.24 3.44 0.54
CA ASN A 49 17.52 3.28 -0.12
C ASN A 49 17.42 3.56 -1.63
N ASN A 50 18.42 4.26 -2.18
CA ASN A 50 18.55 4.57 -3.60
C ASN A 50 19.34 3.50 -4.38
N GLU A 51 19.95 2.54 -3.69
CA GLU A 51 20.71 1.47 -4.33
C GLU A 51 19.76 0.44 -4.96
N ASN A 52 20.07 0.02 -6.19
CA ASN A 52 19.41 -1.07 -6.90
C ASN A 52 19.70 -2.40 -6.20
N GLN A 53 19.05 -2.65 -5.07
CA GLN A 53 19.06 -3.96 -4.44
C GLN A 53 18.08 -4.88 -5.19
N GLU A 54 18.46 -6.15 -5.34
CA GLU A 54 17.56 -7.19 -5.87
C GLU A 54 16.28 -7.22 -5.04
N LYS A 55 15.14 -7.51 -5.69
CA LYS A 55 13.84 -7.58 -5.03
C LYS A 55 13.83 -8.73 -4.02
N TYR A 56 14.07 -8.41 -2.76
CA TYR A 56 13.71 -9.26 -1.65
C TYR A 56 12.38 -8.74 -1.09
N THR A 57 11.28 -9.42 -1.38
CA THR A 57 9.94 -9.12 -0.83
C THR A 57 9.98 -8.95 0.70
N GLU A 58 10.91 -9.64 1.37
CA GLU A 58 11.16 -9.49 2.80
C GLU A 58 11.66 -8.08 3.18
N ASN A 59 12.57 -7.48 2.39
CA ASN A 59 13.04 -6.12 2.62
C ASN A 59 11.94 -5.10 2.38
N GLU A 60 11.11 -5.32 1.35
CA GLU A 60 9.94 -4.49 1.08
C GLU A 60 8.92 -4.58 2.22
N LEU A 61 8.68 -5.80 2.75
CA LEU A 61 7.81 -6.00 3.90
C LEU A 61 8.38 -5.34 5.16
N LYS A 62 9.70 -5.44 5.41
CA LYS A 62 10.36 -4.76 6.53
C LYS A 62 10.18 -3.25 6.44
N GLU A 63 10.52 -2.66 5.30
CA GLU A 63 10.29 -1.24 5.07
C GLU A 63 8.81 -0.93 5.19
N LEU A 64 7.90 -1.67 4.56
CA LEU A 64 6.46 -1.43 4.67
C LEU A 64 6.04 -1.35 6.13
N LEU A 65 6.45 -2.30 6.98
CA LEU A 65 6.15 -2.34 8.41
C LEU A 65 6.93 -1.31 9.24
N GLY A 66 7.75 -0.46 8.61
CA GLY A 66 8.46 0.65 9.20
C GLY A 66 9.83 0.31 9.79
N PHE A 67 10.42 -0.83 9.42
CA PHE A 67 11.73 -1.30 9.87
C PHE A 67 12.82 -1.05 8.83
N ASN A 68 14.05 -0.83 9.30
CA ASN A 68 15.18 -0.77 8.38
C ASN A 68 15.46 -2.15 7.80
N ILE A 69 15.95 -2.23 6.56
CA ILE A 69 16.25 -3.50 5.87
C ILE A 69 17.25 -4.39 6.65
N ASN A 70 18.14 -3.77 7.42
CA ASN A 70 19.17 -4.44 8.22
C ASN A 70 18.65 -4.89 9.60
N GLU A 71 17.42 -4.54 9.97
CA GLU A 71 16.81 -4.96 11.24
C GLU A 71 16.18 -6.35 11.10
N THR A 72 16.36 -7.18 12.13
CA THR A 72 15.64 -8.45 12.24
C THR A 72 14.23 -8.17 12.72
N LEU A 73 13.26 -8.37 11.84
CA LEU A 73 11.84 -8.22 12.17
C LEU A 73 11.36 -9.42 13.00
N THR A 74 10.84 -9.13 14.20
CA THR A 74 10.21 -10.12 15.09
C THR A 74 8.92 -9.53 15.66
N GLU A 75 7.99 -10.39 16.09
CA GLU A 75 6.74 -9.93 16.70
C GLU A 75 6.98 -9.07 17.96
N SER A 76 7.97 -9.42 18.77
CA SER A 76 8.31 -8.66 19.98
C SER A 76 8.75 -7.23 19.64
N LEU A 77 9.65 -7.10 18.66
CA LEU A 77 10.12 -5.79 18.19
C LEU A 77 8.98 -4.98 17.56
N PHE A 78 8.07 -5.66 16.85
CA PHE A 78 6.87 -5.04 16.29
C PHE A 78 5.96 -4.47 17.40
N LYS A 79 5.65 -5.27 18.42
CA LYS A 79 4.81 -4.88 19.56
C LYS A 79 5.37 -3.69 20.33
N GLU A 80 6.69 -3.65 20.52
CA GLU A 80 7.39 -2.52 21.16
C GLU A 80 7.22 -1.23 20.36
N LYS A 81 7.43 -1.28 19.04
CA LYS A 81 7.38 -0.11 18.16
C LYS A 81 5.97 0.46 17.98
N TYR A 82 4.95 -0.40 17.98
CA TYR A 82 3.56 -0.03 17.67
C TYR A 82 2.60 -0.20 18.86
N MET A 83 3.09 -0.09 20.10
CA MET A 83 2.29 -0.05 21.34
C MET A 83 1.24 -1.19 21.44
N ASN A 84 1.65 -2.43 21.14
CA ASN A 84 0.78 -3.61 21.12
C ASN A 84 -0.38 -3.55 20.09
N LEU A 85 -0.20 -2.85 18.96
CA LEU A 85 -1.08 -2.97 17.80
C LEU A 85 -1.25 -4.45 17.43
N LYS A 86 -2.49 -4.95 17.46
CA LYS A 86 -2.81 -6.33 17.10
C LYS A 86 -2.95 -6.47 15.60
N ILE A 87 -2.21 -7.40 15.00
CA ILE A 87 -2.18 -7.63 13.56
C ILE A 87 -2.55 -9.06 13.24
N LYS A 88 -3.38 -9.19 12.21
CA LYS A 88 -3.58 -10.44 11.49
C LYS A 88 -2.91 -10.32 10.13
N PHE A 89 -1.96 -11.20 9.84
CA PHE A 89 -1.21 -11.19 8.58
C PHE A 89 -1.66 -12.38 7.72
N ILE A 90 -2.22 -12.10 6.55
CA ILE A 90 -2.74 -13.10 5.63
C ILE A 90 -1.88 -13.00 4.38
N SER A 91 -1.19 -14.08 4.01
CA SER A 91 -0.29 -14.05 2.85
C SER A 91 -0.23 -15.37 2.09
N ASN A 92 -0.06 -15.30 0.78
CA ASN A 92 0.24 -16.46 -0.07
C ASN A 92 1.76 -16.71 -0.19
N VAL A 93 2.58 -15.95 0.54
CA VAL A 93 4.04 -16.03 0.61
C VAL A 93 4.46 -16.56 1.98
N GLU A 94 4.82 -17.85 2.05
CA GLU A 94 5.06 -18.58 3.31
C GLU A 94 6.17 -17.97 4.19
N LYS A 95 7.25 -17.49 3.57
CA LYS A 95 8.40 -16.89 4.28
C LYS A 95 8.02 -15.69 5.17
N GLU A 96 6.93 -14.99 4.85
CA GLU A 96 6.50 -13.79 5.57
C GLU A 96 5.52 -14.07 6.71
N LEU A 97 4.92 -15.26 6.71
CA LEU A 97 3.92 -15.64 7.72
C LEU A 97 4.55 -15.91 9.09
N ASN A 98 5.84 -16.25 9.13
CA ASN A 98 6.54 -16.60 10.36
C ASN A 98 6.81 -15.41 11.29
N ILE A 99 6.40 -14.19 10.90
CA ILE A 99 6.65 -12.97 11.68
C ILE A 99 5.64 -12.82 12.83
N PHE A 100 4.39 -13.23 12.63
CA PHE A 100 3.29 -12.99 13.58
C PHE A 100 2.56 -14.30 13.96
N GLU A 101 2.20 -14.43 15.24
CA GLU A 101 1.46 -15.58 15.79
C GLU A 101 0.13 -15.85 15.07
N ASN A 102 -0.61 -14.79 14.71
CA ASN A 102 -1.93 -14.90 14.08
C ASN A 102 -1.87 -14.90 12.53
N SER A 103 -0.73 -15.31 11.96
CA SER A 103 -0.57 -15.37 10.50
C SER A 103 -1.35 -16.53 9.87
N VAL A 104 -1.91 -16.29 8.68
CA VAL A 104 -2.69 -17.29 7.95
C VAL A 104 -2.19 -17.45 6.52
N ILE A 105 -1.95 -18.70 6.11
CA ILE A 105 -1.62 -19.03 4.72
C ILE A 105 -2.86 -18.83 3.85
N LEU A 106 -2.70 -17.97 2.85
CA LEU A 106 -3.68 -17.78 1.81
C LEU A 106 -3.37 -18.68 0.62
N LYS A 107 -4.23 -19.67 0.39
CA LYS A 107 -4.07 -20.59 -0.74
C LYS A 107 -4.56 -19.99 -2.05
N GLU A 108 -5.72 -19.33 -2.01
CA GLU A 108 -6.38 -18.73 -3.17
C GLU A 108 -7.15 -17.48 -2.71
N LEU A 109 -7.23 -16.46 -3.58
CA LEU A 109 -8.15 -15.34 -3.41
C LEU A 109 -9.59 -15.83 -3.64
N ASN A 110 -10.22 -16.39 -2.61
CA ASN A 110 -11.64 -16.70 -2.63
C ASN A 110 -12.40 -15.89 -1.58
N GLN A 111 -13.60 -15.48 -1.96
CA GLN A 111 -14.43 -14.57 -1.16
C GLN A 111 -14.79 -15.16 0.21
N GLU A 112 -15.11 -16.45 0.28
CA GLU A 112 -15.57 -17.11 1.51
C GLU A 112 -14.50 -17.16 2.59
N PHE A 113 -13.26 -17.52 2.22
CA PHE A 113 -12.12 -17.51 3.14
C PHE A 113 -11.88 -16.10 3.69
N PHE A 114 -11.83 -15.09 2.82
CA PHE A 114 -11.57 -13.73 3.25
C PHE A 114 -12.70 -13.13 4.07
N GLU A 115 -13.95 -13.40 3.74
CA GLU A 115 -15.10 -12.96 4.53
C GLU A 115 -15.04 -13.50 5.95
N LYS A 116 -14.76 -14.80 6.11
CA LYS A 116 -14.58 -15.42 7.41
C LYS A 116 -13.42 -14.76 8.17
N GLU A 117 -12.25 -14.68 7.54
CA GLU A 117 -11.05 -14.20 8.21
C GLU A 117 -11.09 -12.70 8.57
N ILE A 118 -11.84 -11.88 7.83
CA ILE A 118 -11.94 -10.42 8.02
C ILE A 118 -13.14 -10.02 8.89
N LYS A 119 -14.33 -10.61 8.71
CA LYS A 119 -15.53 -10.24 9.49
C LYS A 119 -15.43 -10.67 10.95
N GLU A 120 -14.83 -11.83 11.22
CA GLU A 120 -14.67 -12.37 12.59
C GLU A 120 -13.39 -11.86 13.29
N CYS A 121 -12.58 -11.08 12.59
CA CYS A 121 -11.29 -10.60 13.09
C CYS A 121 -11.45 -9.69 14.31
N SER A 122 -10.65 -9.92 15.35
CA SER A 122 -10.63 -9.09 16.57
C SER A 122 -9.48 -8.07 16.58
N GLU A 123 -8.56 -8.21 15.63
CA GLU A 123 -7.35 -7.42 15.49
C GLU A 123 -7.65 -5.97 15.06
N ASP A 124 -6.72 -5.08 15.42
CA ASP A 124 -6.81 -3.66 15.08
C ASP A 124 -6.50 -3.44 13.58
N MET A 125 -5.63 -4.28 13.02
CA MET A 125 -5.24 -4.21 11.62
C MET A 125 -5.17 -5.60 10.99
N ILE A 126 -5.66 -5.68 9.76
CA ILE A 126 -5.49 -6.85 8.90
C ILE A 126 -4.62 -6.45 7.73
N ILE A 127 -3.55 -7.20 7.51
CA ILE A 127 -2.70 -7.05 6.34
C ILE A 127 -2.92 -8.27 5.46
N VAL A 128 -3.35 -8.02 4.22
CA VAL A 128 -3.53 -9.03 3.20
C VAL A 128 -2.45 -8.83 2.15
N HIS A 129 -1.42 -9.67 2.17
CA HIS A 129 -0.43 -9.69 1.12
C HIS A 129 -0.76 -10.78 0.08
N TYR A 130 -0.82 -10.38 -1.17
CA TYR A 130 -1.01 -11.31 -2.28
C TYR A 130 0.05 -11.05 -3.35
N GLN A 131 0.97 -11.99 -3.51
CA GLN A 131 2.00 -11.94 -4.56
C GLN A 131 1.57 -12.74 -5.79
N CYS A 132 1.64 -12.11 -6.97
CA CYS A 132 1.48 -12.79 -8.24
C CYS A 132 2.62 -13.81 -8.44
N LYS A 133 2.29 -15.09 -8.66
CA LYS A 133 3.29 -16.17 -8.76
C LYS A 133 3.81 -16.35 -10.18
N SER A 134 3.00 -16.05 -11.20
CA SER A 134 3.40 -16.10 -12.60
C SER A 134 3.43 -14.71 -13.26
N ASN A 135 4.16 -14.63 -14.36
CA ASN A 135 4.18 -13.46 -15.23
C ASN A 135 3.02 -13.48 -16.25
N GLN A 136 2.02 -14.34 -16.10
CA GLN A 136 0.91 -14.41 -17.05
C GLN A 136 -0.08 -13.27 -16.82
N LEU A 137 -0.54 -12.64 -17.92
CA LEU A 137 -1.54 -11.58 -17.90
C LEU A 137 -2.87 -12.04 -17.24
N LYS A 138 -3.28 -13.29 -17.52
CA LYS A 138 -4.52 -13.88 -16.99
C LYS A 138 -4.56 -13.84 -15.47
N GLU A 139 -3.50 -14.31 -14.81
CA GLU A 139 -3.42 -14.34 -13.34
C GLU A 139 -3.55 -12.93 -12.75
N ARG A 140 -2.85 -11.95 -13.31
CA ARG A 140 -2.88 -10.56 -12.83
C ARG A 140 -4.27 -9.93 -12.91
N ARG A 141 -4.95 -10.19 -14.04
CA ARG A 141 -6.33 -9.74 -14.27
C ARG A 141 -7.30 -10.42 -13.32
N GLU A 142 -7.15 -11.73 -13.10
CA GLU A 142 -7.94 -12.48 -12.11
C GLU A 142 -7.78 -11.91 -10.71
N HIS A 143 -6.57 -11.55 -10.29
CA HIS A 143 -6.34 -10.94 -8.97
C HIS A 143 -7.03 -9.58 -8.80
N LEU A 144 -7.00 -8.73 -9.83
CA LEU A 144 -7.71 -7.45 -9.82
C LEU A 144 -9.23 -7.63 -9.71
N VAL A 145 -9.80 -8.55 -10.50
CA VAL A 145 -11.24 -8.86 -10.47
C VAL A 145 -11.65 -9.46 -9.13
N ASN A 146 -10.83 -10.36 -8.58
CA ASN A 146 -11.09 -10.97 -7.27
C ASN A 146 -11.04 -9.94 -6.14
N LEU A 147 -10.07 -9.02 -6.18
CA LEU A 147 -9.99 -7.91 -5.23
C LEU A 147 -11.21 -7.00 -5.32
N ASP A 148 -11.60 -6.58 -6.54
CA ASP A 148 -12.78 -5.73 -6.76
C ASP A 148 -14.05 -6.37 -6.21
N SER A 149 -14.28 -7.62 -6.58
CA SER A 149 -15.44 -8.41 -6.15
C SER A 149 -15.46 -8.55 -4.62
N PHE A 150 -14.31 -8.84 -4.00
CA PHE A 150 -14.20 -8.95 -2.56
C PHE A 150 -14.55 -7.63 -1.85
N LEU A 151 -13.95 -6.52 -2.29
CA LEU A 151 -14.18 -5.21 -1.68
C LEU A 151 -15.66 -4.80 -1.78
N SER A 152 -16.30 -5.12 -2.90
CA SER A 152 -17.73 -4.85 -3.15
C SER A 152 -18.63 -5.61 -2.17
N ASN A 153 -18.34 -6.89 -1.95
CA ASN A 153 -19.19 -7.79 -1.17
C ASN A 153 -18.93 -7.73 0.33
N SER A 154 -17.70 -7.38 0.71
CA SER A 154 -17.25 -7.51 2.11
C SER A 154 -17.09 -6.16 2.80
N ILE A 155 -16.35 -5.23 2.20
CA ILE A 155 -15.92 -3.99 2.88
C ILE A 155 -16.90 -2.85 2.62
N LEU A 156 -17.33 -2.67 1.38
CA LEU A 156 -18.28 -1.61 1.00
C LEU A 156 -19.74 -2.08 1.03
N SER A 157 -20.00 -3.27 1.59
CA SER A 157 -21.38 -3.74 1.75
C SER A 157 -22.14 -2.81 2.72
N PRO A 158 -23.42 -2.52 2.46
CA PRO A 158 -24.23 -1.64 3.31
C PRO A 158 -24.45 -2.19 4.73
N SER A 159 -24.03 -3.43 5.01
CA SER A 159 -24.19 -4.09 6.30
C SER A 159 -23.13 -3.70 7.35
N ILE A 160 -22.03 -3.08 6.92
CA ILE A 160 -20.94 -2.66 7.81
C ILE A 160 -20.95 -1.13 7.90
N PRO A 161 -20.91 -0.52 9.10
CA PRO A 161 -20.84 0.93 9.23
C PRO A 161 -19.58 1.46 8.55
N ASN A 162 -19.77 2.24 7.49
CA ASN A 162 -18.73 2.79 6.61
C ASN A 162 -17.64 3.62 7.34
N ASP A 163 -17.93 4.15 8.52
CA ASP A 163 -16.98 4.94 9.33
C ASP A 163 -16.00 4.09 10.16
N TYR A 164 -16.10 2.76 10.12
CA TYR A 164 -15.37 1.88 11.04
C TYR A 164 -13.93 1.56 10.58
N TYR A 165 -13.67 1.60 9.26
CA TYR A 165 -12.44 1.10 8.67
C TYR A 165 -11.66 2.16 7.89
N LEU A 166 -10.34 2.11 8.00
CA LEU A 166 -9.43 2.70 7.02
C LEU A 166 -8.98 1.62 6.04
N LEU A 167 -9.24 1.80 4.75
CA LEU A 167 -8.77 0.90 3.69
C LEU A 167 -7.51 1.48 3.06
N ASN A 168 -6.47 0.66 2.93
CA ASN A 168 -5.25 0.99 2.19
C ASN A 168 -5.02 -0.12 1.16
N ILE A 169 -4.79 0.25 -0.09
CA ILE A 169 -4.45 -0.69 -1.16
C ILE A 169 -3.09 -0.29 -1.71
N ILE A 170 -2.11 -1.17 -1.57
CA ILE A 170 -0.78 -1.06 -2.14
C ILE A 170 -0.72 -1.96 -3.36
N ILE A 171 -0.33 -1.40 -4.50
CA ILE A 171 -0.16 -2.13 -5.76
C ILE A 171 1.29 -1.99 -6.18
N GLY A 172 1.93 -3.13 -6.46
CA GLY A 172 3.33 -3.16 -6.83
C GLY A 172 3.61 -3.73 -8.21
N TYR A 173 4.75 -3.34 -8.78
CA TYR A 173 5.34 -4.07 -9.89
C TYR A 173 6.08 -5.33 -9.41
N ASN A 174 6.23 -6.28 -10.33
CA ASN A 174 7.03 -7.49 -10.09
C ASN A 174 8.54 -7.20 -10.05
N GLU A 175 8.98 -6.08 -10.62
CA GLU A 175 10.37 -5.63 -10.64
C GLU A 175 10.56 -4.36 -9.82
N THR A 176 11.67 -4.26 -9.09
CA THR A 176 11.99 -3.07 -8.31
C THR A 176 12.62 -1.98 -9.17
N THR A 177 13.36 -2.29 -10.24
CA THR A 177 14.16 -1.34 -11.05
C THR A 177 13.35 -0.48 -12.03
N ILE A 178 12.02 -0.44 -11.85
CA ILE A 178 11.12 0.29 -12.75
C ILE A 178 11.20 1.79 -12.49
N ASN A 179 11.36 2.54 -13.59
CA ASN A 179 11.25 3.98 -13.58
C ASN A 179 9.83 4.40 -13.92
N VAL A 180 9.04 4.62 -12.87
CA VAL A 180 7.73 5.25 -13.00
C VAL A 180 7.94 6.74 -13.31
N PRO A 181 7.33 7.27 -14.39
CA PRO A 181 7.48 8.67 -14.74
C PRO A 181 6.88 9.57 -13.66
N LEU A 182 7.56 10.68 -13.39
CA LEU A 182 7.07 11.73 -12.51
C LEU A 182 5.94 12.51 -13.19
N THR A 183 4.96 13.02 -12.44
CA THR A 183 3.94 13.91 -13.02
C THR A 183 4.56 15.22 -13.52
N GLU A 184 3.88 15.91 -14.43
CA GLU A 184 4.29 17.26 -14.87
C GLU A 184 4.47 18.22 -13.68
N GLN A 185 3.60 18.17 -12.66
CA GLN A 185 3.75 18.94 -11.42
C GLN A 185 5.01 18.57 -10.63
N GLN A 186 5.43 17.31 -10.66
CA GLN A 186 6.66 16.85 -10.00
C GLN A 186 7.91 17.20 -10.82
N GLN A 187 7.78 17.37 -12.14
CA GLN A 187 8.86 17.73 -13.06
C GLN A 187 9.03 19.25 -13.21
N SER A 188 7.98 20.04 -12.96
CA SER A 188 8.00 21.50 -13.11
C SER A 188 8.80 22.18 -12.00
N ASN A 189 10.13 22.23 -12.15
CA ASN A 189 11.01 23.07 -11.36
C ASN A 189 10.98 24.50 -11.91
N ILE A 190 9.89 25.23 -11.70
CA ILE A 190 9.88 26.70 -11.85
C ILE A 190 10.44 27.31 -10.57
N THR A 191 11.65 26.91 -10.21
CA THR A 191 12.33 27.40 -9.01
C THR A 191 13.45 28.34 -9.47
N PRO A 192 13.48 29.60 -9.01
CA PRO A 192 14.58 30.50 -9.35
C PRO A 192 15.93 29.89 -8.96
N GLN A 193 16.98 30.10 -9.76
CA GLN A 193 18.32 29.53 -9.50
C GLN A 193 18.93 29.92 -8.14
N TRP A 194 18.46 31.03 -7.55
CA TRP A 194 18.90 31.50 -6.23
C TRP A 194 18.14 30.84 -5.06
N PHE A 195 17.06 30.11 -5.33
CA PHE A 195 16.22 29.48 -4.31
C PHE A 195 16.39 27.97 -4.32
N SER A 196 17.01 27.44 -3.27
CA SER A 196 16.99 26.02 -2.99
C SER A 196 15.67 25.67 -2.29
N GLN A 197 14.85 24.82 -2.90
CA GLN A 197 13.66 24.33 -2.21
C GLN A 197 14.07 23.60 -0.93
N PRO A 198 13.34 23.79 0.19
CA PRO A 198 13.58 22.98 1.37
C PRO A 198 13.37 21.50 1.03
N PRO A 199 14.12 20.58 1.67
CA PRO A 199 13.90 19.15 1.50
C PRO A 199 12.46 18.80 1.87
N LYS A 200 11.86 17.87 1.13
CA LYS A 200 10.48 17.42 1.36
C LYS A 200 10.44 16.42 2.52
N SER A 201 9.26 16.14 3.07
CA SER A 201 9.10 15.21 4.21
C SER A 201 9.72 13.83 3.94
N PHE A 202 9.60 13.32 2.71
CA PHE A 202 10.20 12.05 2.29
C PHE A 202 11.74 12.09 2.23
N ASN A 203 12.38 13.24 2.37
CA ASN A 203 13.84 13.35 2.50
C ASN A 203 14.32 13.18 3.94
N PHE A 204 13.43 12.91 4.90
CA PHE A 204 13.79 12.74 6.29
C PHE A 204 13.29 11.40 6.84
N LEU A 205 14.17 10.70 7.57
CA LEU A 205 13.84 9.52 8.35
C LEU A 205 14.44 9.67 9.74
N ASN A 206 13.59 9.78 10.77
CA ASN A 206 14.02 9.99 12.16
C ASN A 206 15.00 11.17 12.31
N SER A 207 14.66 12.31 11.68
CA SER A 207 15.47 13.54 11.65
C SER A 207 16.78 13.45 10.84
N ASN A 208 17.11 12.28 10.27
CA ASN A 208 18.25 12.14 9.37
C ASN A 208 17.82 12.42 7.93
N ILE A 209 18.64 13.18 7.21
CA ILE A 209 18.45 13.39 5.77
C ILE A 209 18.77 12.09 5.05
N ILE A 210 17.86 11.67 4.17
CA ILE A 210 18.05 10.54 3.28
C ILE A 210 17.79 10.95 1.82
N ASN A 211 18.38 10.20 0.91
CA ASN A 211 18.16 10.33 -0.53
C ASN A 211 17.34 9.13 -0.98
N PRO A 212 16.00 9.19 -0.88
CA PRO A 212 15.18 8.07 -1.29
C PRO A 212 15.20 7.91 -2.80
N ARG A 213 14.81 6.72 -3.25
CA ARG A 213 14.62 6.49 -4.67
C ARG A 213 13.46 7.35 -5.19
N MET A 214 13.74 8.18 -6.18
CA MET A 214 12.75 9.14 -6.68
C MET A 214 11.65 8.52 -7.55
N THR A 215 11.89 7.33 -8.09
CA THR A 215 10.91 6.50 -8.81
C THR A 215 10.51 5.32 -7.93
N SER A 216 9.20 5.09 -7.77
CA SER A 216 8.70 4.00 -6.94
C SER A 216 7.94 2.97 -7.78
N PRO A 217 8.17 1.67 -7.58
CA PRO A 217 7.35 0.60 -8.14
C PRO A 217 6.10 0.30 -7.30
N LEU A 218 5.78 1.12 -6.30
CA LEU A 218 4.65 0.91 -5.40
C LEU A 218 3.75 2.15 -5.37
N PHE A 219 2.47 1.92 -5.63
CA PHE A 219 1.42 2.91 -5.43
C PHE A 219 0.60 2.54 -4.21
N THR A 220 0.11 3.54 -3.47
CA THR A 220 -0.85 3.36 -2.38
C THR A 220 -2.12 4.14 -2.66
N ILE A 221 -3.25 3.54 -2.35
CA ILE A 221 -4.58 4.14 -2.44
C ILE A 221 -5.18 4.04 -1.05
N GLU A 222 -5.40 5.19 -0.43
CA GLU A 222 -6.10 5.28 0.85
C GLU A 222 -7.56 5.60 0.61
N TYR A 223 -8.45 4.96 1.36
CA TYR A 223 -9.88 5.19 1.26
C TYR A 223 -10.58 5.07 2.61
N ASN A 224 -11.39 6.07 2.89
CA ASN A 224 -12.41 6.08 3.90
C ASN A 224 -13.49 7.07 3.45
N PRO A 225 -14.77 6.69 3.45
CA PRO A 225 -15.84 7.46 2.81
C PRO A 225 -16.10 8.82 3.47
N THR A 226 -15.68 9.02 4.72
CA THR A 226 -15.95 10.27 5.45
C THR A 226 -14.71 11.09 5.75
N MET A 227 -13.53 10.48 5.76
CA MET A 227 -12.30 11.12 6.25
C MET A 227 -11.21 11.27 5.21
N THR A 228 -11.21 10.48 4.13
CA THR A 228 -10.16 10.58 3.13
C THR A 228 -10.43 11.74 2.18
N ARG A 229 -9.38 12.54 1.93
CA ARG A 229 -9.44 13.57 0.89
C ARG A 229 -9.50 12.89 -0.47
N LYS A 230 -10.46 13.30 -1.29
CA LYS A 230 -10.55 12.91 -2.70
C LYS A 230 -9.48 13.59 -3.55
N ASP A 231 -8.76 12.80 -4.32
CA ASP A 231 -7.82 13.27 -5.35
C ASP A 231 -8.50 13.47 -6.72
N TYR A 232 -7.74 13.93 -7.72
CA TYR A 232 -8.22 14.07 -9.11
C TYR A 232 -8.29 12.75 -9.88
N SER A 233 -7.66 11.68 -9.36
CA SER A 233 -7.66 10.36 -9.98
C SER A 233 -9.08 9.79 -10.04
N CYS A 234 -9.47 9.22 -11.17
CA CYS A 234 -10.87 8.82 -11.41
C CYS A 234 -11.09 7.35 -11.69
N SER A 235 -10.03 6.58 -11.95
CA SER A 235 -10.13 5.13 -12.21
C SER A 235 -8.90 4.38 -11.71
N PHE A 236 -9.06 3.09 -11.46
CA PHE A 236 -8.01 2.20 -10.97
C PHE A 236 -7.09 1.78 -12.12
N LYS A 237 -6.17 2.69 -12.49
CA LYS A 237 -5.22 2.52 -13.58
C LYS A 237 -3.88 3.16 -13.24
N GLU A 238 -2.81 2.64 -13.82
CA GLU A 238 -1.43 3.10 -13.57
C GLU A 238 -1.25 4.60 -13.88
N SER A 239 -1.78 5.05 -15.00
CA SER A 239 -1.78 6.45 -15.44
C SER A 239 -2.54 7.38 -14.50
N GLU A 240 -3.57 6.89 -13.81
CA GLU A 240 -4.30 7.63 -12.79
C GLU A 240 -3.56 7.64 -11.45
N PHE A 241 -2.82 6.57 -11.12
CA PHE A 241 -2.00 6.53 -9.92
C PHE A 241 -0.84 7.51 -9.98
N ILE A 242 -0.25 7.67 -11.16
CA ILE A 242 0.80 8.67 -11.40
C ILE A 242 0.26 10.07 -11.11
N LYS A 243 -0.97 10.40 -11.56
CA LYS A 243 -1.62 11.71 -11.36
C LYS A 243 -2.05 12.01 -9.92
N GLY A 244 -2.00 11.03 -9.01
CA GLY A 244 -2.43 11.16 -7.62
C GLY A 244 -1.79 12.34 -6.90
N SER A 245 -2.54 12.97 -5.99
CA SER A 245 -2.16 14.22 -5.33
C SER A 245 -1.66 14.05 -3.89
N ASN A 246 -1.63 12.81 -3.37
CA ASN A 246 -0.99 12.52 -2.08
C ASN A 246 0.55 12.61 -2.13
N GLY A 247 1.10 12.78 -3.34
CA GLY A 247 2.52 12.99 -3.54
C GLY A 247 3.33 11.72 -3.28
N LYS A 248 4.44 11.88 -2.54
CA LYS A 248 5.40 10.81 -2.27
C LYS A 248 5.60 10.67 -0.76
N ILE A 249 5.58 9.44 -0.29
CA ILE A 249 5.86 9.07 1.10
C ILE A 249 6.92 7.98 1.09
N LEU A 250 7.76 7.92 2.12
CA LEU A 250 8.65 6.78 2.27
C LEU A 250 7.84 5.53 2.63
N LEU A 251 8.17 4.40 2.01
CA LEU A 251 7.58 3.10 2.34
C LEU A 251 7.69 2.82 3.85
N ILE A 252 8.87 3.10 4.42
CA ILE A 252 9.15 3.00 5.87
C ILE A 252 8.31 3.90 6.78
N GLN A 253 7.65 4.92 6.24
CA GLN A 253 6.76 5.80 6.99
C GLN A 253 5.29 5.45 6.81
N HIS A 254 4.92 4.77 5.72
CA HIS A 254 3.52 4.54 5.37
C HIS A 254 2.74 3.80 6.45
N PHE A 255 3.21 2.64 6.89
CA PHE A 255 2.53 1.87 7.93
C PHE A 255 2.43 2.63 9.25
N ARG A 256 3.45 3.43 9.57
CA ARG A 256 3.43 4.28 10.76
C ARG A 256 2.32 5.33 10.68
N GLU A 257 2.08 5.92 9.51
CA GLU A 257 0.96 6.84 9.33
C GLU A 257 -0.39 6.13 9.51
N VAL A 258 -0.53 4.90 9.01
CA VAL A 258 -1.74 4.08 9.24
C VAL A 258 -1.92 3.79 10.73
N ALA A 259 -0.85 3.39 11.43
CA ALA A 259 -0.89 3.16 12.87
C ALA A 259 -1.20 4.44 13.67
N PHE A 260 -0.72 5.60 13.22
CA PHE A 260 -1.08 6.90 13.82
C PHE A 260 -2.57 7.21 13.62
N LYS A 261 -3.11 6.98 12.42
CA LYS A 261 -4.54 7.16 12.10
C LYS A 261 -5.44 6.26 12.97
N LEU A 262 -4.94 5.09 13.38
CA LEU A 262 -5.58 4.19 14.36
C LEU A 262 -5.39 4.62 15.83
N GLY A 263 -4.64 5.69 16.09
CA GLY A 263 -4.34 6.17 17.46
C GLY A 263 -3.38 5.27 18.23
N LYS A 264 -2.59 4.43 17.55
CA LYS A 264 -1.71 3.42 18.16
C LYS A 264 -0.27 3.91 18.34
N VAL A 265 0.12 4.93 17.59
CA VAL A 265 1.42 5.60 17.74
C VAL A 265 1.21 7.12 17.69
N PRO A 266 2.08 7.93 18.32
CA PRO A 266 2.02 9.37 18.16
C PRO A 266 2.33 9.78 16.71
N LYS A 267 1.76 10.92 16.28
CA LYS A 267 2.11 11.50 14.98
C LYS A 267 3.61 11.78 14.96
N TYR A 268 4.30 11.33 13.92
CA TYR A 268 5.63 11.86 13.67
C TYR A 268 5.52 13.34 13.32
N GLY A 269 6.31 14.17 14.00
CA GLY A 269 6.35 15.61 13.74
C GLY A 269 6.68 15.85 12.27
N ALA A 270 5.90 16.74 11.65
CA ALA A 270 6.30 17.40 10.42
C ALA A 270 7.35 18.48 10.76
#